data_AF-T1A3C8-F1
#
_entry.id   AF-T1A3C8-F1
#
_cell.length_a   1.000
_cell.length_b   1.000
_cell.length_c   1.000
_cell.angle_alpha   90.00
_cell.angle_beta   90.00
_cell.angle_gamma   90.00
#
_symmetry.space_group_name_H-M   'P 1'
#
loop_
_entity.id
_entity.type
_entity.pdbx_description
1 polymer ?
#
loop_
_entity_poly.entity_id
_entity_poly.type
_entity_poly.pdbx_seq_one_letter_code
_entity_poly.pdbx_strand_id
1 'polypeptide(L)'
;VEIMFVFLFVDLFDNVGTLMAVTKRAGLVQEDGTVPRMNRILLADSIAMLVGALAGTSPVTSYIESTAGVSVGGRTGLTSVTVGVLFLGTLFIAPLVQAIPAVATAPALVLVGAMMMGALAEVSWHEPGEAIPAFLTAIMIPLSYSIANGLAFGIVAHAVL
;
A
#
# COMPACT_ATOMS: atom_id res chain seq x y z
N VAL A 1 -18.30 -4.86 14.71
CA VAL A 1 -17.47 -3.79 15.33
C VAL A 1 -16.00 -4.17 15.32
N GLU A 2 -15.61 -5.35 15.80
CA GLU A 2 -14.23 -5.85 15.73
C GLU A 2 -13.63 -5.80 14.32
N ILE A 3 -14.32 -6.35 13.32
CA ILE A 3 -13.90 -6.32 11.91
C ILE A 3 -13.66 -4.89 11.40
N MET A 4 -14.50 -3.93 11.82
CA MET A 4 -14.31 -2.52 11.44
C MET A 4 -13.01 -1.94 12.01
N PHE A 5 -12.68 -2.24 13.27
CA PHE A 5 -11.42 -1.78 13.87
C PHE A 5 -10.21 -2.44 13.22
N VAL A 6 -10.29 -3.74 12.93
CA VAL A 6 -9.23 -4.46 12.21
C VAL A 6 -9.00 -3.83 10.84
N PHE A 7 -10.04 -3.62 10.04
CA PHE A 7 -9.91 -2.96 8.73
C PHE A 7 -9.42 -1.52 8.85
N LEU A 8 -9.87 -0.75 9.84
CA LEU A 8 -9.39 0.61 10.08
C LEU A 8 -7.86 0.62 10.31
N PHE A 9 -7.35 -0.25 11.18
CA PHE A 9 -5.92 -0.29 11.46
C PHE A 9 -5.12 -0.83 10.27
N VAL A 10 -5.60 -1.88 9.62
CA VAL A 10 -4.95 -2.42 8.40
C VAL A 10 -4.87 -1.34 7.34
N ASP A 11 -5.98 -0.67 7.04
CA ASP A 11 -6.05 0.38 6.03
C ASP A 11 -5.19 1.59 6.41
N LEU A 12 -5.25 2.06 7.66
CA LEU A 12 -4.41 3.16 8.13
C LEU A 12 -2.92 2.86 7.93
N PHE A 13 -2.46 1.68 8.33
CA PHE A 13 -1.05 1.30 8.22
C PHE A 13 -0.64 1.00 6.77
N ASP A 14 -1.52 0.41 5.96
CA ASP A 14 -1.28 0.19 4.54
C ASP A 14 -1.18 1.52 3.77
N ASN A 15 -2.08 2.47 4.06
CA ASN A 15 -2.07 3.79 3.44
C ASN A 15 -0.81 4.57 3.83
N VAL A 16 -0.46 4.59 5.12
CA VAL A 16 0.77 5.26 5.59
C VAL A 16 2.01 4.61 4.99
N GLY A 17 2.09 3.27 4.98
CA GLY A 17 3.22 2.53 4.43
C GLY A 17 3.40 2.77 2.93
N THR A 18 2.32 2.64 2.16
CA THR A 18 2.33 2.84 0.72
C THR A 18 2.58 4.30 0.35
N LEU A 19 1.98 5.26 1.05
CA LEU A 19 2.24 6.68 0.87
C LEU A 19 3.71 7.00 1.14
N MET A 20 4.29 6.50 2.22
CA MET A 20 5.70 6.69 2.53
C MET A 20 6.59 6.10 1.43
N ALA A 21 6.32 4.88 0.98
CA ALA A 21 7.08 4.25 -0.10
C ALA A 21 7.00 5.03 -1.42
N VAL A 22 5.81 5.49 -1.82
CA VAL A 22 5.60 6.26 -3.06
C VAL A 22 6.23 7.65 -2.95
N THR A 23 6.06 8.36 -1.83
CA THR A 23 6.65 9.69 -1.62
C THR A 23 8.16 9.67 -1.53
N LYS A 24 8.74 8.64 -0.90
CA LYS A 24 10.19 8.40 -0.91
C LYS A 24 10.69 8.18 -2.33
N ARG A 25 10.01 7.33 -3.12
CA ARG A 25 10.36 7.12 -4.53
C ARG A 25 10.20 8.38 -5.39
N ALA A 26 9.27 9.27 -5.01
CA ALA A 26 9.05 10.55 -5.67
C ALA A 26 10.09 11.63 -5.30
N GLY A 27 10.92 11.40 -4.29
CA GLY A 27 11.81 12.41 -3.72
C GLY A 27 11.03 13.56 -3.07
N LEU A 28 9.88 13.25 -2.46
CA LEU A 28 9.01 14.20 -1.76
C LEU A 28 9.15 14.14 -0.23
N VAL A 29 9.99 13.23 0.27
CA VAL A 29 10.36 13.14 1.69
C VAL A 29 11.43 14.19 1.97
N GLN A 30 11.22 15.00 3.01
CA GLN A 30 12.18 16.02 3.45
C GLN A 30 13.40 15.40 4.13
N GLU A 31 14.46 16.18 4.33
CA GLU A 31 15.70 15.72 4.97
C GLU A 31 15.49 15.22 6.42
N ASP A 32 14.45 15.71 7.08
CA ASP A 32 14.02 15.28 8.43
C ASP A 32 13.19 13.99 8.43
N GLY A 33 12.98 13.37 7.26
CA GLY A 33 12.16 12.17 7.09
C GLY A 33 10.65 12.44 7.05
N THR A 34 10.22 13.71 7.10
CA THR A 34 8.79 14.05 7.09
C THR A 34 8.24 14.21 5.68
N VAL A 35 6.98 13.79 5.49
CA VAL A 35 6.23 14.07 4.26
C VAL A 35 5.44 15.36 4.46
N PRO A 36 5.63 16.39 3.62
CA PRO A 36 4.90 17.64 3.75
C PRO A 36 3.41 17.39 3.56
N ARG A 37 2.59 18.02 4.42
CA ARG A 37 1.12 17.99 4.33
C ARG A 37 0.51 16.59 4.51
N MET A 38 1.15 15.69 5.26
CA MET A 38 0.65 14.34 5.55
C MET A 38 -0.85 14.31 5.92
N ASN A 39 -1.29 15.19 6.83
CA ASN A 39 -2.71 15.28 7.23
C ASN A 39 -3.66 15.56 6.06
N ARG A 40 -3.24 16.37 5.07
CA ARG A 40 -4.07 16.64 3.88
C ARG A 40 -4.11 15.45 2.94
N ILE A 41 -3.02 14.69 2.85
CA ILE A 41 -2.94 13.49 2.02
C ILE A 41 -3.84 12.40 2.61
N LEU A 42 -3.72 12.14 3.92
CA LEU A 42 -4.56 11.19 4.63
C LEU A 42 -6.05 11.58 4.59
N LEU A 43 -6.37 12.88 4.64
CA LEU A 43 -7.74 13.34 4.48
C LEU A 43 -8.28 13.09 3.06
N ALA A 44 -7.46 13.35 2.03
CA ALA A 44 -7.85 13.10 0.64
C ALA A 44 -8.11 11.61 0.38
N ASP A 45 -7.25 10.76 0.93
CA ASP A 45 -7.36 9.31 0.90
C ASP A 45 -8.63 8.82 1.62
N SER A 46 -8.89 9.30 2.84
CA SER A 46 -10.11 8.99 3.59
C SER A 46 -11.38 9.40 2.84
N ILE A 47 -11.37 10.57 2.17
CA ILE A 47 -12.49 11.02 1.33
C ILE A 47 -12.65 10.09 0.12
N ALA A 48 -11.56 9.71 -0.55
CA ALA A 48 -11.60 8.79 -1.68
C ALA A 48 -12.17 7.43 -1.26
N MET A 49 -11.74 6.89 -0.11
CA MET A 49 -12.25 5.67 0.47
C MET A 49 -13.76 5.76 0.74
N LEU A 50 -14.23 6.84 1.39
CA LEU A 50 -15.66 7.04 1.65
C LEU A 50 -16.47 7.09 0.36
N VAL A 51 -15.99 7.81 -0.64
CA VAL A 51 -16.65 7.92 -1.94
C VAL A 51 -16.69 6.55 -2.65
N GLY A 52 -15.61 5.78 -2.63
CA GLY A 52 -15.56 4.43 -3.18
C GLY A 52 -16.53 3.47 -2.49
N ALA A 53 -16.53 3.46 -1.16
CA ALA A 53 -17.46 2.65 -0.37
C ALA A 53 -18.93 3.03 -0.64
N LEU A 54 -19.25 4.32 -0.75
CA LEU A 54 -20.59 4.80 -1.10
C LEU A 54 -21.00 4.43 -2.54
N ALA A 55 -20.04 4.30 -3.45
CA ALA A 55 -20.26 3.80 -4.80
C ALA A 55 -20.45 2.26 -4.86
N GLY A 56 -20.37 1.57 -3.71
CA GLY A 56 -20.53 0.12 -3.60
C GLY A 56 -19.28 -0.69 -3.95
N THR A 57 -18.11 -0.05 -4.06
CA THR A 57 -16.83 -0.73 -4.28
C THR A 57 -16.11 -1.01 -2.95
N SER A 58 -15.04 -1.80 -3.01
CA SER A 58 -14.12 -1.89 -1.88
C SER A 58 -13.51 -0.51 -1.57
N PRO A 59 -13.03 -0.30 -0.33
CA PRO A 59 -12.19 0.84 0.02
C PRO A 59 -11.10 1.06 -1.03
N VAL A 60 -10.98 2.29 -1.52
CA VAL A 60 -9.93 2.69 -2.47
C VAL A 60 -8.73 3.17 -1.68
N THR A 61 -7.54 2.76 -2.08
CA THR A 61 -6.27 3.12 -1.43
C THR A 61 -5.24 3.54 -2.48
N SER A 62 -4.15 4.16 -2.01
CA SER A 62 -2.96 4.42 -2.79
C SER A 62 -2.25 3.11 -3.14
N TYR A 63 -1.89 2.93 -4.42
CA TYR A 63 -1.22 1.73 -4.92
C TYR A 63 0.31 1.88 -4.91
N ILE A 64 1.04 0.84 -4.46
CA ILE A 64 2.51 0.81 -4.51
C ILE A 64 3.03 0.88 -5.95
N GLU A 65 2.23 0.40 -6.90
CA GLU A 65 2.47 0.44 -8.34
C GLU A 65 2.55 1.89 -8.85
N SER A 66 2.04 2.87 -8.10
CA SER A 66 2.20 4.30 -8.40
C SER A 66 3.67 4.72 -8.44
N THR A 67 4.56 3.96 -7.79
CA THR A 67 6.02 4.13 -7.90
C THR A 67 6.52 4.03 -9.35
N ALA A 68 5.87 3.24 -10.21
CA ALA A 68 6.21 3.14 -11.62
C ALA A 68 5.86 4.42 -12.39
N GLY A 69 4.72 5.06 -12.08
CA GLY A 69 4.34 6.34 -12.67
C GLY A 69 5.24 7.49 -12.20
N VAL A 70 5.63 7.45 -10.93
CA VAL A 70 6.54 8.43 -10.33
C VAL A 70 7.97 8.30 -10.90
N SER A 71 8.46 7.08 -11.11
CA SER A 71 9.83 6.83 -11.59
C SER A 71 10.06 7.34 -13.01
N VAL A 72 9.01 7.41 -13.83
CA VAL A 72 9.05 8.00 -15.19
C VAL A 72 8.68 9.50 -15.22
N GLY A 73 8.53 10.14 -14.06
CA GLY A 73 8.36 11.59 -13.95
C GLY A 73 6.95 12.09 -13.61
N GLY A 74 6.01 11.21 -13.26
CA GLY A 74 4.68 11.61 -12.78
C GLY A 74 4.74 12.36 -11.46
N ARG A 75 4.40 13.66 -11.45
CA ARG A 75 4.52 14.54 -10.25
C ARG A 75 3.29 15.39 -9.93
N THR A 76 2.37 15.58 -10.87
CA THR A 76 1.31 16.62 -10.78
C THR A 76 -0.11 16.05 -10.58
N GLY A 77 -0.25 14.77 -10.25
CA GLY A 77 -1.55 14.09 -10.10
C GLY A 77 -2.29 13.83 -11.42
N LEU A 78 -1.94 14.53 -12.50
CA LEU A 78 -2.50 14.32 -13.84
C LEU A 78 -2.29 12.87 -14.32
N THR A 79 -1.17 12.25 -13.96
CA THR A 79 -0.92 10.82 -14.22
C THR A 79 -2.00 9.95 -13.59
N SER A 80 -2.33 10.17 -12.32
CA SER A 80 -3.37 9.41 -11.60
C SER A 80 -4.75 9.64 -12.22
N VAL A 81 -5.09 10.88 -12.59
CA VAL A 81 -6.36 11.20 -13.28
C VAL A 81 -6.43 10.51 -14.64
N THR A 82 -5.35 10.55 -15.43
CA THR A 82 -5.30 9.92 -16.75
C THR A 82 -5.47 8.41 -16.63
N VAL A 83 -4.76 7.77 -15.69
CA VAL A 83 -4.91 6.34 -15.40
C VAL A 83 -6.35 6.02 -14.99
N GLY A 84 -6.98 6.84 -14.13
CA GLY A 84 -8.38 6.67 -13.74
C GLY A 84 -9.36 6.73 -14.92
N VAL A 85 -9.20 7.71 -15.82
CA VAL A 85 -10.04 7.81 -17.03
C VAL A 85 -9.82 6.64 -17.97
N LEU A 86 -8.57 6.19 -18.15
CA LEU A 86 -8.27 5.00 -18.95
C LEU A 86 -8.89 3.74 -18.34
N PHE A 87 -8.87 3.60 -17.00
CA PHE A 87 -9.54 2.52 -16.28
C PHE A 87 -11.07 2.57 -16.40
N LEU A 88 -11.69 3.76 -16.50
CA LEU A 88 -13.11 3.84 -16.85
C LEU A 88 -13.36 3.33 -18.28
N GLY A 89 -12.44 3.61 -19.20
CA GLY A 89 -12.48 3.08 -20.57
C GLY A 89 -12.37 1.56 -20.65
N THR A 90 -11.67 0.90 -19.70
CA THR A 90 -11.58 -0.57 -19.70
C THR A 90 -12.91 -1.26 -19.38
N LEU A 91 -13.91 -0.56 -18.82
CA LEU A 91 -15.25 -1.11 -18.58
C LEU A 91 -15.92 -1.62 -19.87
N PHE A 92 -15.64 -0.99 -21.02
CA PHE A 92 -16.16 -1.46 -22.32
C PHE A 92 -15.48 -2.76 -22.79
N ILE A 93 -14.27 -3.03 -22.32
CA ILE A 93 -13.46 -4.21 -22.64
C ILE A 93 -13.59 -5.28 -21.54
N ALA A 94 -14.19 -4.96 -20.39
CA ALA A 94 -14.37 -5.86 -19.26
C ALA A 94 -14.94 -7.24 -19.63
N PRO A 95 -15.93 -7.38 -20.56
CA PRO A 95 -16.42 -8.70 -20.96
C PRO A 95 -15.35 -9.59 -21.60
N LEU A 96 -14.38 -9.00 -22.31
CA LEU A 96 -13.25 -9.73 -22.89
C LEU A 96 -12.24 -10.15 -21.83
N VAL A 97 -12.01 -9.30 -20.82
CA VAL A 97 -11.10 -9.59 -19.71
C VAL A 97 -11.63 -10.73 -18.83
N GLN A 98 -12.95 -10.84 -18.66
CA GLN A 98 -13.58 -11.94 -17.91
C GLN A 98 -13.36 -13.32 -18.55
N ALA A 99 -12.97 -13.40 -19.83
CA ALA A 99 -12.61 -14.65 -20.48
C ALA A 99 -11.22 -15.18 -20.02
N ILE A 100 -10.42 -14.36 -19.35
CA ILE A 100 -9.09 -14.75 -18.85
C ILE A 100 -9.25 -15.59 -17.58
N PRO A 101 -8.73 -16.82 -17.53
CA PRO A 101 -8.78 -17.65 -16.32
C PRO A 101 -8.07 -16.98 -15.15
N ALA A 102 -8.62 -17.07 -13.93
CA ALA A 102 -8.00 -16.52 -12.73
C ALA A 102 -6.59 -17.08 -12.46
N VAL A 103 -6.31 -18.32 -12.89
CA VAL A 103 -4.98 -18.93 -12.77
C VAL A 103 -3.93 -18.20 -13.62
N ALA A 104 -4.35 -17.53 -14.71
CA ALA A 104 -3.44 -16.78 -15.58
C ALA A 104 -2.92 -15.48 -14.94
N THR A 105 -3.61 -14.95 -13.91
CA THR A 105 -3.15 -13.75 -13.19
C THR A 105 -2.21 -14.08 -12.02
N ALA A 106 -2.17 -15.33 -11.57
CA ALA A 106 -1.34 -15.74 -10.44
C ALA A 106 0.17 -15.46 -10.62
N PRO A 107 0.80 -15.74 -11.78
CA PRO A 107 2.22 -15.43 -11.99
C PRO A 107 2.52 -13.93 -11.89
N ALA A 108 1.58 -13.08 -12.35
CA ALA A 108 1.73 -11.63 -12.26
C ALA A 108 1.70 -11.17 -10.79
N LEU A 109 0.78 -11.70 -9.98
CA LEU A 109 0.71 -11.39 -8.54
C LEU A 109 1.96 -11.86 -7.77
N VAL A 110 2.50 -13.04 -8.11
CA VAL A 110 3.76 -13.54 -7.53
C VAL A 110 4.93 -12.61 -7.87
N LEU A 111 5.01 -12.15 -9.12
CA LEU A 111 6.05 -11.22 -9.55
C LEU A 111 5.94 -9.88 -8.81
N VAL A 112 4.72 -9.33 -8.70
CA VAL A 112 4.47 -8.09 -7.96
C VAL A 112 4.89 -8.26 -6.50
N GLY A 113 4.47 -9.34 -5.83
CA GLY A 113 4.88 -9.62 -4.46
C GLY A 113 6.40 -9.74 -4.30
N ALA A 114 7.09 -10.38 -5.25
CA ALA A 114 8.54 -10.48 -5.25
C ALA A 114 9.22 -9.11 -5.40
N MET A 115 8.65 -8.20 -6.20
CA MET A 115 9.15 -6.83 -6.33
C MET A 115 8.91 -6.00 -5.06
N MET A 116 7.81 -6.23 -4.34
CA MET A 116 7.49 -5.53 -3.09
C MET A 116 8.46 -5.89 -1.95
N MET A 117 9.12 -7.06 -2.00
CA MET A 117 10.16 -7.44 -1.03
C MET A 117 11.36 -6.49 -1.03
N GLY A 118 11.56 -5.68 -2.09
CA GLY A 118 12.62 -4.68 -2.14
C GLY A 118 12.61 -3.69 -0.97
N ALA A 119 11.43 -3.39 -0.40
CA ALA A 119 11.33 -2.50 0.76
C ALA A 119 12.04 -3.05 2.01
N LEU A 120 12.16 -4.37 2.16
CA LEU A 120 12.88 -5.01 3.27
C LEU A 120 14.38 -4.77 3.20
N ALA A 121 14.94 -4.43 2.02
CA ALA A 121 16.35 -4.09 1.90
C ALA A 121 16.70 -2.76 2.58
N GLU A 122 15.70 -1.92 2.88
CA GLU A 122 15.90 -0.62 3.52
C GLU A 122 15.93 -0.71 5.05
N VAL A 123 15.60 -1.86 5.64
CA VAL A 123 15.61 -2.09 7.09
C VAL A 123 17.05 -2.18 7.61
N SER A 124 17.32 -1.54 8.76
CA SER A 124 18.62 -1.68 9.44
C SER A 124 18.75 -3.03 10.15
N TRP A 125 19.11 -4.08 9.39
CA TRP A 125 19.20 -5.44 9.90
C TRP A 125 20.28 -5.68 10.98
N HIS A 126 21.17 -4.72 11.18
CA HIS A 126 22.23 -4.78 12.20
C HIS A 126 21.78 -4.23 13.55
N GLU A 127 20.68 -3.48 13.59
CA GLU A 127 20.12 -2.89 14.80
C GLU A 127 18.96 -3.77 15.30
N PRO A 128 19.11 -4.49 16.43
CA PRO A 128 18.06 -5.37 16.95
C PRO A 128 16.70 -4.67 17.14
N GLY A 129 16.72 -3.38 17.52
CA GLY A 129 15.53 -2.57 17.72
C GLY A 129 14.69 -2.37 16.45
N GLU A 130 15.27 -2.48 15.26
CA GLU A 130 14.55 -2.40 13.97
C GLU A 130 14.41 -3.78 13.31
N ALA A 131 15.45 -4.60 13.37
CA ALA A 131 15.52 -5.90 12.70
C ALA A 131 14.48 -6.88 13.25
N ILE A 132 14.33 -6.97 14.58
CA ILE A 132 13.40 -7.91 15.23
C ILE A 132 11.94 -7.55 14.92
N PRO A 133 11.49 -6.29 15.09
CA PRO A 133 10.14 -5.88 14.70
C PRO A 133 9.83 -6.13 13.23
N ALA A 134 10.74 -5.76 12.32
CA ALA A 134 10.54 -5.95 10.88
C ALA A 134 10.43 -7.44 10.51
N PHE A 135 11.28 -8.29 11.09
CA PHE A 135 11.23 -9.73 10.89
C PHE A 135 9.91 -10.33 11.39
N LEU A 136 9.50 -9.96 12.61
CA LEU A 136 8.25 -10.45 13.21
C LEU A 136 7.03 -10.02 12.40
N THR A 137 6.97 -8.77 11.92
CA THR A 137 5.89 -8.35 11.04
C THR A 137 5.87 -9.15 9.75
N ALA A 138 7.01 -9.28 9.05
CA ALA A 138 7.07 -9.99 7.78
C ALA A 138 6.63 -11.46 7.87
N ILE A 139 7.00 -12.16 8.95
CA ILE A 139 6.69 -13.59 9.11
C ILE A 139 5.29 -13.82 9.71
N MET A 140 4.82 -12.95 10.60
CA MET A 140 3.54 -13.16 11.29
C MET A 140 2.34 -12.84 10.40
N ILE A 141 2.47 -11.97 9.40
CA ILE A 141 1.38 -11.71 8.43
C ILE A 141 0.93 -13.01 7.74
N PRO A 142 1.79 -13.76 7.03
CA PRO A 142 1.38 -15.00 6.36
C PRO A 142 1.03 -16.12 7.35
N LEU A 143 1.72 -16.23 8.48
CA LEU A 143 1.45 -17.28 9.48
C LEU A 143 0.10 -17.10 10.19
N SER A 144 -0.31 -15.87 10.44
CA SER A 144 -1.59 -15.56 11.08
C SER A 144 -2.73 -15.30 10.10
N TYR A 145 -2.44 -15.30 8.79
CA TYR A 145 -3.37 -14.87 7.74
C TYR A 145 -4.01 -13.50 8.00
N SER A 146 -3.30 -12.62 8.75
CA SER A 146 -3.81 -11.33 9.20
C SER A 146 -2.72 -10.28 9.22
N ILE A 147 -2.89 -9.24 8.39
CA ILE A 147 -1.99 -8.08 8.35
C ILE A 147 -1.99 -7.37 9.71
N ALA A 148 -3.17 -7.20 10.33
CA ALA A 148 -3.32 -6.55 11.63
C ALA A 148 -2.51 -7.26 12.72
N ASN A 149 -2.58 -8.59 12.78
CA ASN A 149 -1.86 -9.36 13.77
C ASN A 149 -0.34 -9.22 13.54
N GLY A 150 0.12 -9.33 12.30
CA GLY A 150 1.55 -9.16 12.00
C GLY A 150 2.10 -7.77 12.35
N LEU A 151 1.34 -6.71 12.07
CA LEU A 151 1.66 -5.34 12.52
C LEU A 151 1.71 -5.25 14.04
N ALA A 152 0.72 -5.82 14.74
CA ALA A 152 0.69 -5.81 16.20
C ALA A 152 1.94 -6.47 16.82
N PHE A 153 2.39 -7.62 16.29
CA PHE A 153 3.61 -8.27 16.74
C PHE A 153 4.85 -7.38 16.55
N GLY A 154 4.99 -6.72 15.40
CA GLY A 154 6.11 -5.82 15.14
C GLY A 154 6.11 -4.59 16.05
N ILE A 155 4.97 -3.91 16.17
CA ILE A 155 4.84 -2.70 17.01
C ILE A 155 5.12 -3.03 18.48
N VAL A 156 4.58 -4.14 18.99
CA VAL A 156 4.83 -4.57 20.38
C VAL A 156 6.29 -4.94 20.57
N ALA A 157 6.91 -5.66 19.64
CA ALA A 157 8.32 -5.99 19.72
C ALA A 157 9.20 -4.72 19.72
N HIS A 158 8.86 -3.73 18.90
CA HIS A 158 9.60 -2.46 18.84
C HIS A 158 9.44 -1.64 20.12
N ALA A 159 8.26 -1.67 20.75
CA ALA A 159 8.01 -0.94 21.99
C ALA A 159 8.68 -1.57 23.22
N VAL A 160 8.96 -2.88 23.19
CA VAL A 160 9.59 -3.62 24.30
C VAL A 160 11.11 -3.55 24.26
N LEU A 161 11.69 -3.42 23.07
CA LEU A 161 13.15 -3.30 22.84
C LEU A 161 13.62 -1.85 23.03
#